data_AF-A0A485N1V2-F1
#
_entry.id   AF-A0A485N1V2-F1
#
_cell.length_a   1.000
_cell.length_b   1.000
_cell.length_c   1.000
_cell.angle_alpha   90.00
_cell.angle_beta   90.00
_cell.angle_gamma   90.00
#
_symmetry.space_group_name_H-M   'P 1'
#
loop_
_entity.id
_entity.type
_entity.pdbx_description
1 polymer ?
#
loop_
_entity_poly.entity_id
_entity_poly.type
_entity_poly.pdbx_seq_one_letter_code
_entity_poly.pdbx_strand_id
1 'polypeptide(L)'
;MLCPGGTTRRRPDLGAVGYDSLGQMLLEDPIATCLSPSVYDMICKFGFEVRETCAINSIVTQRGEVCWKTITDCVIYTESAQSLDYPGSVRLLGPVCEAVHSHLLSLTKEQFEICYTPWLQWTAFPELFPEILDALESLQSPAISLGLMKLTACLERALGDVFLLNGKECPFLLRDLLASKELAQVFGQSVMDVLKVFLGSPRGLNLRNILWHGFASPHEVPPKYCSMMTLLTAGLGQLLKSYLRQTKFALVHRPFRALPDLEDLAVFPDMTSEVLPVLEEVMKKSTFILKIMLPYWEEALIRFKAHRFADCAVLLLPQLETGLRRVFAIVNKCPQRLLTAEVPVLR
;
A
#
# COMPACT_ATOMS: atom_id res chain seq x y z
N MET A 1 5.29 -63.82 -43.81
CA MET A 1 4.04 -64.17 -44.52
C MET A 1 2.89 -63.71 -43.62
N LEU A 2 2.42 -62.48 -43.76
CA LEU A 2 1.36 -62.03 -44.69
C LEU A 2 0.03 -62.77 -44.47
N CYS A 3 -0.90 -62.10 -43.81
CA CYS A 3 -2.29 -61.96 -44.26
C CYS A 3 -2.92 -60.67 -43.68
N PRO A 4 -3.94 -60.09 -44.35
CA PRO A 4 -4.26 -58.67 -44.34
C PRO A 4 -5.54 -58.33 -43.55
N GLY A 5 -5.75 -57.05 -43.24
CA GLY A 5 -7.01 -56.59 -42.64
C GLY A 5 -7.05 -55.08 -42.53
N GLY A 6 -7.53 -54.41 -43.59
CA GLY A 6 -7.86 -53.00 -43.55
C GLY A 6 -9.13 -52.77 -42.74
N THR A 7 -9.07 -51.82 -41.81
CA THR A 7 -10.25 -51.19 -41.22
C THR A 7 -10.08 -49.68 -41.29
N THR A 8 -10.92 -49.08 -42.12
CA THR A 8 -11.23 -47.66 -42.21
C THR A 8 -11.54 -47.09 -40.82
N ARG A 9 -10.66 -46.22 -40.29
CA ARG A 9 -11.00 -45.38 -39.14
C ARG A 9 -12.00 -44.33 -39.58
N ARG A 10 -13.26 -44.51 -39.15
CA ARG A 10 -14.30 -43.49 -39.18
C ARG A 10 -13.79 -42.23 -38.47
N ARG A 11 -13.93 -41.08 -39.12
CA ARG A 11 -13.85 -39.77 -38.45
C ARG A 11 -14.94 -39.73 -37.38
N PRO A 12 -14.65 -39.33 -36.12
CA PRO A 12 -15.70 -38.92 -35.22
C PRO A 12 -16.28 -37.59 -35.74
N ASP A 13 -17.61 -37.55 -35.79
CA ASP A 13 -18.43 -36.37 -36.05
C ASP A 13 -17.87 -35.13 -35.33
N LEU A 14 -17.53 -34.10 -36.11
CA LEU A 14 -17.52 -32.72 -35.65
C LEU A 14 -18.98 -32.25 -35.55
N GLY A 15 -19.72 -32.86 -34.64
CA GLY A 15 -21.06 -32.45 -34.25
C GLY A 15 -20.94 -31.35 -33.20
N ALA A 16 -21.24 -30.12 -33.61
CA ALA A 16 -21.62 -28.96 -32.80
C ALA A 16 -21.52 -29.15 -31.27
N VAL A 17 -20.31 -29.00 -30.71
CA VAL A 17 -20.16 -28.75 -29.27
C VAL A 17 -20.46 -27.26 -29.09
N GLY A 18 -21.61 -27.00 -28.48
CA GLY A 18 -22.24 -25.70 -28.40
C GLY A 18 -21.30 -24.59 -27.88
N TYR A 19 -21.26 -23.51 -28.66
CA TYR A 19 -20.77 -22.19 -28.26
C TYR A 19 -21.51 -21.61 -27.04
N ASP A 20 -22.58 -22.25 -26.56
CA ASP A 20 -23.39 -21.80 -25.43
C ASP A 20 -22.82 -22.15 -24.05
N SER A 21 -21.88 -23.11 -23.94
CA SER A 21 -21.31 -23.49 -22.63
C SER A 21 -20.18 -22.56 -22.15
N LEU A 22 -19.57 -21.79 -23.06
CA LEU A 22 -18.58 -20.75 -22.72
C LEU A 22 -19.23 -19.41 -22.39
N GLY A 23 -20.43 -19.15 -22.93
CA GLY A 23 -21.21 -17.93 -22.68
C GLY A 23 -21.91 -17.91 -21.31
N GLN A 24 -22.23 -19.06 -20.73
CA GLN A 24 -22.98 -19.16 -19.46
C GLN A 24 -22.10 -19.20 -18.19
N MET A 25 -20.77 -19.29 -18.30
CA MET A 25 -19.86 -19.21 -17.15
C MET A 25 -19.46 -17.77 -16.75
N LEU A 26 -19.90 -16.75 -17.50
CA LEU A 26 -19.47 -15.34 -17.30
C LEU A 26 -20.48 -14.47 -16.53
N LEU A 27 -21.41 -15.09 -15.80
CA LEU A 27 -22.13 -14.44 -14.70
C LEU A 27 -21.45 -14.79 -13.37
N GLU A 28 -20.14 -14.56 -13.29
CA GLU A 28 -19.46 -14.48 -12.00
C GLU A 28 -19.99 -13.21 -11.31
N ASP A 29 -20.51 -13.36 -10.09
CA ASP A 29 -20.76 -12.22 -9.19
C ASP A 29 -19.54 -11.29 -9.27
N PRO A 30 -19.73 -9.98 -9.44
CA PRO A 30 -18.61 -9.06 -9.57
C PRO A 30 -17.76 -9.19 -8.32
N ILE A 31 -16.52 -9.69 -8.48
CA ILE A 31 -15.53 -9.80 -7.41
C ILE A 31 -15.50 -8.47 -6.67
N ALA A 32 -16.02 -8.46 -5.43
CA ALA A 32 -16.20 -7.24 -4.65
C ALA A 32 -14.93 -6.85 -3.89
N THR A 33 -14.03 -7.80 -3.66
CA THR A 33 -12.76 -7.62 -2.94
C THR A 33 -11.73 -8.66 -3.40
N CYS A 34 -10.44 -8.30 -3.37
CA CYS A 34 -9.32 -9.24 -3.50
C CYS A 34 -8.62 -9.52 -2.17
N LEU A 35 -9.15 -8.98 -1.06
CA LEU A 35 -8.68 -9.26 0.29
C LEU A 35 -9.31 -10.57 0.79
N SER A 36 -8.55 -11.38 1.53
CA SER A 36 -9.16 -12.50 2.24
C SER A 36 -10.05 -11.98 3.38
N PRO A 37 -11.08 -12.72 3.84
CA PRO A 37 -12.04 -12.21 4.83
C PRO A 37 -11.39 -11.65 6.10
N SER A 38 -10.35 -12.32 6.61
CA SER A 38 -9.62 -11.89 7.80
C SER A 38 -8.86 -10.57 7.60
N VAL A 39 -8.25 -10.40 6.42
CA VAL A 39 -7.55 -9.18 6.03
C VAL A 39 -8.54 -8.04 5.76
N TYR A 40 -9.66 -8.34 5.11
CA TYR A 40 -10.73 -7.38 4.88
C TYR A 40 -11.27 -6.83 6.22
N ASP A 41 -11.57 -7.70 7.18
CA ASP A 41 -12.06 -7.28 8.49
C ASP A 41 -11.02 -6.42 9.24
N MET A 42 -9.74 -6.80 9.17
CA MET A 42 -8.65 -6.05 9.79
C MET A 42 -8.53 -4.62 9.24
N ILE A 43 -8.63 -4.44 7.91
CA ILE A 43 -8.41 -3.14 7.24
C ILE A 43 -9.66 -2.29 7.24
N CYS A 44 -10.80 -2.90 6.90
CA CYS A 44 -12.02 -2.17 6.58
C CYS A 44 -12.94 -1.99 7.79
N LYS A 45 -12.81 -2.84 8.83
CA LYS A 45 -13.75 -2.85 9.97
C LYS A 45 -13.08 -2.50 11.29
N PHE A 46 -12.02 -3.22 11.68
CA PHE A 46 -11.47 -3.10 13.03
C PHE A 46 -11.08 -1.67 13.38
N GLY A 47 -11.47 -1.26 14.60
CA GLY A 47 -11.19 0.07 15.13
C GLY A 47 -12.08 1.20 14.58
N PHE A 48 -12.95 0.90 13.61
CA PHE A 48 -13.98 1.81 13.12
C PHE A 48 -15.41 1.34 13.45
N GLU A 49 -15.52 0.27 14.24
CA GLU A 49 -16.77 -0.36 14.68
C GLU A 49 -17.52 0.52 15.70
N VAL A 50 -16.78 1.27 16.52
CA VAL A 50 -17.33 2.09 17.60
C VAL A 50 -16.98 3.55 17.37
N ARG A 51 -17.96 4.45 17.47
CA ARG A 51 -17.78 5.91 17.38
C ARG A 51 -17.29 6.53 18.69
N GLU A 52 -16.31 5.91 19.33
CA GLU A 52 -15.65 6.53 20.48
C GLU A 52 -14.71 7.63 19.97
N THR A 53 -14.88 8.84 20.52
CA THR A 53 -14.09 10.00 20.11
C THR A 53 -12.82 10.08 20.95
N CYS A 54 -11.67 9.87 20.33
CA CYS A 54 -10.38 10.16 20.95
C CYS A 54 -10.10 11.68 20.88
N ALA A 55 -9.72 12.30 22.00
CA ALA A 55 -9.43 13.72 22.03
C ALA A 55 -8.07 14.00 21.37
N ILE A 56 -8.03 14.80 20.30
CA ILE A 56 -6.79 15.11 19.58
C ILE A 56 -5.68 15.68 20.48
N ASN A 57 -6.04 16.46 21.50
CA ASN A 57 -5.08 17.05 22.46
C ASN A 57 -4.30 16.00 23.26
N SER A 58 -4.77 14.75 23.31
CA SER A 58 -4.04 13.64 23.92
C SER A 58 -3.03 13.00 22.97
N ILE A 59 -3.18 13.21 21.66
CA ILE A 59 -2.34 12.62 20.60
C ILE A 59 -1.32 13.63 20.08
N VAL A 60 -1.71 14.91 19.95
CA VAL A 60 -0.85 15.97 19.43
C VAL A 60 -1.00 17.22 20.29
N THR A 61 0.13 17.87 20.60
CA THR A 61 0.12 19.17 21.29
C THR A 61 -0.30 20.30 20.33
N GLN A 62 -0.60 21.48 20.88
CA GLN A 62 -0.88 22.67 20.06
C GLN A 62 0.27 23.07 19.12
N ARG A 63 1.49 22.59 19.38
CA ARG A 63 2.69 22.87 18.56
C ARG A 63 2.96 21.79 17.50
N GLY A 64 2.08 20.80 17.36
CA GLY A 64 2.28 19.69 16.43
C GLY A 64 3.21 18.58 16.95
N GLU A 65 3.54 18.57 18.25
CA GLU A 65 4.36 17.50 18.83
C GLU A 65 3.52 16.25 19.08
N VAL A 66 4.03 15.09 18.66
CA VAL A 66 3.32 13.81 18.77
C VAL A 66 3.49 13.25 20.18
N CYS A 67 2.37 13.04 20.87
CA CYS A 67 2.29 12.39 22.17
C CYS A 67 2.37 10.87 22.00
N TRP A 68 3.57 10.34 21.81
CA TRP A 68 3.80 8.92 21.56
C TRP A 68 3.19 7.99 22.61
N LYS A 69 3.17 8.38 23.89
CA LYS A 69 2.62 7.57 24.98
C LYS A 69 1.19 7.10 24.66
N THR A 70 0.31 8.04 24.30
CA THR A 70 -1.09 7.77 23.94
C THR A 70 -1.21 6.77 22.79
N ILE A 71 -0.36 6.89 21.77
CA ILE A 71 -0.38 5.99 20.61
C ILE A 71 0.15 4.60 20.99
N THR A 72 1.25 4.55 21.75
CA THR A 72 1.87 3.28 22.16
C THR A 72 1.06 2.51 23.20
N ASP A 73 0.27 3.20 24.03
CA ASP A 73 -0.63 2.58 24.99
C ASP A 73 -1.80 1.84 24.30
N CYS A 74 -2.05 2.10 23.00
CA CYS A 74 -3.01 1.34 22.18
C CYS A 74 -2.45 0.02 21.64
N VAL A 75 -1.15 -0.26 21.80
CA VAL A 75 -0.54 -1.49 21.28
C VAL A 75 -0.64 -2.60 22.32
N ILE A 76 -1.26 -3.71 21.93
CA ILE A 76 -1.49 -4.88 22.79
C ILE A 76 -0.48 -5.98 22.44
N TYR A 77 0.01 -6.65 23.48
CA TYR A 77 0.88 -7.82 23.37
C TYR A 77 0.09 -9.09 23.70
N THR A 78 0.42 -10.20 23.03
CA THR A 78 -0.14 -11.51 23.36
C THR A 78 0.20 -11.91 24.79
N GLU A 79 -0.54 -12.84 25.40
CA GLU A 79 -0.34 -13.27 26.79
C GLU A 79 1.10 -13.69 27.13
N SER A 80 1.84 -14.24 26.17
CA SER A 80 3.26 -14.60 26.33
C SER A 80 4.23 -13.41 26.29
N ALA A 81 3.74 -12.19 26.01
CA ALA A 81 4.48 -10.95 25.74
C ALA A 81 5.55 -11.04 24.64
N GLN A 82 5.58 -12.13 23.87
CA GLN A 82 6.58 -12.37 22.82
C GLN A 82 6.17 -11.80 21.46
N SER A 83 4.90 -11.45 21.28
CA SER A 83 4.37 -10.95 20.01
C SER A 83 3.24 -9.95 20.19
N LEU A 84 2.94 -9.19 19.15
CA LEU A 84 1.84 -8.23 19.11
C LEU A 84 0.51 -8.94 18.87
N ASP A 85 -0.51 -8.58 19.64
CA ASP A 85 -1.91 -8.83 19.29
C ASP A 85 -2.31 -7.77 18.27
N TYR A 86 -2.10 -8.08 16.98
CA TYR A 86 -2.41 -7.18 15.88
C TYR A 86 -3.91 -6.81 15.81
N PRO A 87 -4.87 -7.76 15.82
CA PRO A 87 -6.30 -7.41 15.89
C PRO A 87 -6.63 -6.47 17.03
N GLY A 88 -6.18 -6.78 18.26
CA GLY A 88 -6.44 -5.95 19.43
C GLY A 88 -5.84 -4.56 19.31
N SER A 89 -4.61 -4.46 18.82
CA SER A 89 -3.93 -3.18 18.60
C SER A 89 -4.63 -2.31 17.56
N VAL A 90 -5.05 -2.90 16.42
CA VAL A 90 -5.77 -2.17 15.36
C VAL A 90 -7.09 -1.63 15.89
N ARG A 91 -7.82 -2.40 16.72
CA ARG A 91 -9.07 -1.93 17.33
C ARG A 91 -8.87 -0.69 18.21
N LEU A 92 -7.81 -0.65 19.02
CA LEU A 92 -7.51 0.50 19.87
C LEU A 92 -6.92 1.69 19.10
N LEU A 93 -6.17 1.42 18.01
CA LEU A 93 -5.59 2.47 17.17
C LEU A 93 -6.60 3.12 16.22
N GLY A 94 -7.72 2.45 15.90
CA GLY A 94 -8.75 2.99 14.99
C GLY A 94 -9.29 4.37 15.40
N PRO A 95 -9.76 4.57 16.64
CA PRO A 95 -10.21 5.88 17.13
C PRO A 95 -9.10 6.95 17.11
N VAL A 96 -7.84 6.55 17.32
CA VAL A 96 -6.68 7.45 17.20
C VAL A 96 -6.51 7.88 15.73
N CYS A 97 -6.60 6.93 14.78
CA CYS A 97 -6.53 7.24 13.35
C CYS A 97 -7.66 8.20 12.92
N GLU A 98 -8.88 8.03 13.43
CA GLU A 98 -10.00 8.93 13.17
C GLU A 98 -9.74 10.36 13.67
N ALA A 99 -9.27 10.49 14.91
CA ALA A 99 -8.97 11.79 15.50
C ALA A 99 -7.85 12.50 14.74
N VAL A 100 -6.80 11.78 14.35
CA VAL A 100 -5.69 12.31 13.54
C VAL A 100 -6.16 12.72 12.16
N HIS A 101 -7.00 11.93 11.51
CA HIS A 101 -7.57 12.26 10.21
C HIS A 101 -8.38 13.55 10.26
N SER A 102 -9.29 13.65 11.24
CA SER A 102 -10.12 14.84 11.46
C SER A 102 -9.26 16.07 11.73
N HIS A 103 -8.19 15.90 12.52
CA HIS A 103 -7.24 16.97 12.82
C HIS A 103 -6.50 17.45 11.57
N LEU A 104 -5.92 16.54 10.78
CA LEU A 104 -5.18 16.94 9.58
C LEU A 104 -6.08 17.63 8.56
N LEU A 105 -7.33 17.18 8.38
CA LEU A 105 -8.30 17.84 7.50
C LEU A 105 -8.79 19.20 8.02
N SER A 106 -8.61 19.48 9.32
CA SER A 106 -8.97 20.78 9.90
C SER A 106 -7.90 21.86 9.73
N LEU A 107 -6.68 21.46 9.36
CA LEU A 107 -5.56 22.38 9.19
C LEU A 107 -5.62 23.05 7.81
N THR A 108 -5.25 24.32 7.76
CA THR A 108 -4.87 24.94 6.49
C THR A 108 -3.50 24.42 6.02
N LYS A 109 -3.20 24.55 4.73
CA LYS A 109 -1.87 24.21 4.19
C LYS A 109 -0.73 24.91 4.94
N GLU A 110 -0.90 26.20 5.23
CA GLU A 110 0.07 26.99 6.00
C GLU A 110 0.26 26.44 7.43
N GLN A 111 -0.84 26.08 8.11
CA GLN A 111 -0.75 25.48 9.45
C GLN A 111 -0.03 24.12 9.40
N PHE A 112 -0.33 23.29 8.40
CA PHE A 112 0.36 22.03 8.21
C PHE A 112 1.86 22.23 7.97
N GLU A 113 2.22 23.16 7.09
CA GLU A 113 3.60 23.47 6.78
C GLU A 113 4.38 23.96 7.99
N ILE A 114 3.81 24.86 8.78
CA ILE A 114 4.44 25.37 10.00
C ILE A 114 4.61 24.25 11.05
N CYS A 115 3.58 23.42 11.25
CA CYS A 115 3.57 22.44 12.32
C CYS A 115 4.32 21.14 11.99
N TYR A 116 4.31 20.67 10.74
CA TYR A 116 4.76 19.31 10.38
C TYR A 116 5.92 19.27 9.40
N THR A 117 5.99 20.16 8.40
CA THR A 117 7.06 20.12 7.38
C THR A 117 8.50 20.11 7.96
N PRO A 118 8.83 20.86 9.05
CA PRO A 118 10.15 20.77 9.68
C PRO A 118 10.51 19.37 10.19
N TRP A 119 9.50 18.58 10.54
CA TRP A 119 9.63 17.22 11.05
C TRP A 119 9.58 16.15 9.97
N LEU A 120 9.39 16.53 8.72
CA LEU A 120 9.30 15.63 7.57
C LEU A 120 10.56 15.70 6.68
N GLN A 121 11.44 16.69 6.89
CA GLN A 121 12.68 16.87 6.13
C GLN A 121 13.62 15.65 6.17
N TRP A 122 13.57 14.86 7.25
CA TRP A 122 14.42 13.68 7.41
C TRP A 122 14.11 12.55 6.41
N THR A 123 13.02 12.64 5.65
CA THR A 123 12.69 11.64 4.63
C THR A 123 13.39 11.86 3.29
N ALA A 124 14.09 12.98 3.14
CA ALA A 124 14.62 13.50 1.87
C ALA A 124 13.57 13.87 0.80
N PHE A 125 12.27 13.71 1.11
CA PHE A 125 11.15 14.01 0.20
C PHE A 125 10.00 14.73 0.92
N PRO A 126 10.23 15.90 1.52
CA PRO A 126 9.21 16.65 2.24
C PRO A 126 8.03 17.10 1.34
N GLU A 127 8.25 17.27 0.04
CA GLU A 127 7.25 17.67 -0.95
C GLU A 127 6.14 16.62 -1.16
N LEU A 128 6.38 15.37 -0.75
CA LEU A 128 5.38 14.31 -0.80
C LEU A 128 4.16 14.62 0.09
N PHE A 129 4.38 15.24 1.25
CA PHE A 129 3.34 15.34 2.28
C PHE A 129 2.24 16.37 1.96
N PRO A 130 2.55 17.54 1.36
CA PRO A 130 1.53 18.41 0.78
C PRO A 130 0.68 17.70 -0.28
N GLU A 131 1.27 16.87 -1.16
CA GLU A 131 0.50 16.11 -2.15
C GLU A 131 -0.45 15.09 -1.49
N ILE A 132 -0.02 14.48 -0.39
CA ILE A 132 -0.85 13.58 0.41
C ILE A 132 -2.02 14.34 1.07
N LEU A 133 -1.79 15.56 1.53
CA LEU A 133 -2.84 16.40 2.09
C LEU A 133 -3.88 16.77 1.03
N ASP A 134 -3.44 17.15 -0.17
CA ASP A 134 -4.32 17.39 -1.31
C ASP A 134 -5.16 16.14 -1.67
N ALA A 135 -4.54 14.96 -1.62
CA ALA A 135 -5.24 13.69 -1.85
C ALA A 135 -6.30 13.43 -0.76
N LEU A 136 -5.97 13.68 0.51
CA LEU A 136 -6.90 13.56 1.65
C LEU A 136 -8.09 14.52 1.52
N GLU A 137 -7.89 15.75 1.07
CA GLU A 137 -8.95 16.73 0.84
C GLU A 137 -9.85 16.34 -0.35
N SER A 138 -9.26 15.78 -1.42
CA SER A 138 -10.01 15.39 -2.61
C SER A 138 -10.96 14.21 -2.39
N LEU A 139 -10.69 13.40 -1.35
CA LEU A 139 -11.36 12.13 -1.03
C LEU A 139 -11.44 11.14 -2.21
N GLN A 140 -10.63 11.34 -3.26
CA GLN A 140 -10.54 10.42 -4.38
C GLN A 140 -9.80 9.17 -3.95
N SER A 141 -10.51 8.04 -3.91
CA SER A 141 -10.01 6.79 -3.35
C SER A 141 -8.70 6.27 -4.01
N PRO A 142 -8.46 6.43 -5.33
CA PRO A 142 -7.17 6.08 -5.93
C PRO A 142 -6.03 6.98 -5.45
N ALA A 143 -6.30 8.27 -5.21
CA ALA A 143 -5.30 9.23 -4.75
C ALA A 143 -4.83 8.92 -3.32
N ILE A 144 -5.72 8.45 -2.44
CA ILE A 144 -5.38 7.99 -1.09
C ILE A 144 -4.41 6.80 -1.15
N SER A 145 -4.72 5.81 -1.99
CA SER A 145 -3.89 4.63 -2.16
C SER A 145 -2.52 4.98 -2.77
N LEU A 146 -2.50 5.87 -3.77
CA LEU A 146 -1.27 6.40 -4.34
C LEU A 146 -0.41 7.11 -3.28
N GLY A 147 -1.04 7.96 -2.46
CA GLY A 147 -0.39 8.64 -1.34
C GLY A 147 0.23 7.66 -0.35
N LEU A 148 -0.49 6.62 0.05
CA LEU A 148 0.03 5.57 0.93
C LEU A 148 1.15 4.74 0.30
N MET A 149 1.06 4.38 -0.98
CA MET A 149 2.15 3.67 -1.68
C MET A 149 3.43 4.50 -1.71
N LYS A 150 3.32 5.79 -2.04
CA LYS A 150 4.45 6.73 -2.04
C LYS A 150 5.00 6.94 -0.64
N LEU A 151 4.13 7.16 0.36
CA LEU A 151 4.53 7.35 1.76
C LEU A 151 5.28 6.13 2.28
N THR A 152 4.73 4.93 2.10
CA THR A 152 5.35 3.70 2.62
C THR A 152 6.72 3.44 1.97
N ALA A 153 6.88 3.69 0.66
CA ALA A 153 8.17 3.59 -0.01
C ALA A 153 9.17 4.66 0.47
N CYS A 154 8.72 5.89 0.65
CA CYS A 154 9.51 7.00 1.19
C CYS A 154 9.99 6.68 2.61
N LEU A 155 9.09 6.21 3.47
CA LEU A 155 9.38 5.86 4.85
C LEU A 155 10.32 4.66 4.96
N GLU A 156 10.11 3.60 4.17
CA GLU A 156 11.02 2.44 4.11
C GLU A 156 12.46 2.87 3.77
N ARG A 157 12.62 3.76 2.78
CA ARG A 157 13.92 4.33 2.43
C ARG A 157 14.51 5.16 3.59
N ALA A 158 13.73 6.07 4.15
CA ALA A 158 14.19 6.97 5.21
C ALA A 158 14.58 6.20 6.47
N LEU A 159 13.81 5.17 6.85
CA LEU A 159 14.15 4.28 7.96
C LEU A 159 15.45 3.52 7.70
N GLY A 160 15.72 3.11 6.47
CA GLY A 160 17.01 2.48 6.15
C GLY A 160 18.19 3.45 6.24
N ASP A 161 18.00 4.74 5.98
CA ASP A 161 19.04 5.76 6.23
C ASP A 161 19.29 5.92 7.73
N VAL A 162 18.22 5.94 8.55
CA VAL A 162 18.32 6.01 10.01
C VAL A 162 18.98 4.76 10.59
N PHE A 163 18.65 3.58 10.07
CA PHE A 163 19.25 2.32 10.49
C PHE A 163 20.78 2.37 10.39
N LEU A 164 21.32 2.96 9.32
CA LEU A 164 22.76 3.07 9.09
C LEU A 164 23.49 4.04 10.02
N LEU A 165 22.78 4.77 10.89
CA LEU A 165 23.42 5.50 11.99
C LEU A 165 24.13 4.55 12.97
N ASN A 166 23.54 3.37 13.19
CA ASN A 166 24.02 2.38 14.16
C ASN A 166 24.38 1.04 13.50
N GLY A 167 23.79 0.72 12.36
CA GLY A 167 23.98 -0.52 11.62
C GLY A 167 25.04 -0.42 10.51
N LYS A 168 25.40 -1.57 9.93
CA LYS A 168 26.38 -1.65 8.83
C LYS A 168 25.74 -1.90 7.48
N GLU A 169 24.78 -2.83 7.42
CA GLU A 169 24.06 -3.19 6.20
C GLU A 169 22.56 -3.15 6.47
N CYS A 170 21.84 -2.31 5.72
CA CYS A 170 20.40 -2.17 5.86
C CYS A 170 19.70 -3.47 5.45
N PRO A 171 18.80 -4.02 6.29
CA PRO A 171 17.97 -5.16 5.92
C PRO A 171 17.20 -4.90 4.61
N PHE A 172 17.05 -5.94 3.80
CA PHE A 172 16.32 -5.87 2.53
C PHE A 172 14.80 -5.81 2.73
N LEU A 173 14.28 -6.54 3.72
CA LEU A 173 12.84 -6.61 3.99
C LEU A 173 12.45 -5.55 5.02
N LEU A 174 11.40 -4.76 4.71
CA LEU A 174 10.84 -3.77 5.63
C LEU A 174 10.49 -4.38 7.00
N ARG A 175 9.95 -5.60 7.03
CA ARG A 175 9.62 -6.29 8.30
C ARG A 175 10.86 -6.45 9.19
N ASP A 176 11.99 -6.83 8.60
CA ASP A 176 13.22 -7.09 9.33
C ASP A 176 13.88 -5.77 9.75
N LEU A 177 13.77 -4.73 8.91
CA LEU A 177 14.12 -3.35 9.26
C LEU A 177 13.33 -2.86 10.47
N LEU A 178 12.00 -3.03 10.48
CA LEU A 178 11.13 -2.64 11.61
C LEU A 178 11.38 -3.46 12.88
N ALA A 179 11.92 -4.68 12.76
CA ALA A 179 12.30 -5.54 13.88
C ALA A 179 13.72 -5.28 14.41
N SER A 180 14.48 -4.38 13.77
CA SER A 180 15.87 -4.13 14.11
C SER A 180 16.05 -3.43 15.46
N LYS A 181 17.14 -3.76 16.16
CA LYS A 181 17.51 -3.11 17.42
C LYS A 181 18.04 -1.69 17.17
N GLU A 182 18.63 -1.47 16.01
CA GLU A 182 19.19 -0.22 15.54
C GLU A 182 18.12 0.88 15.47
N LEU A 183 16.96 0.57 14.88
CA LEU A 183 15.82 1.50 14.87
C LEU A 183 15.16 1.62 16.24
N ALA A 184 15.04 0.51 16.99
CA ALA A 184 14.50 0.56 18.35
C ALA A 184 15.37 1.41 19.30
N GLN A 185 16.68 1.49 19.08
CA GLN A 185 17.58 2.36 19.84
C GLN A 185 17.35 3.85 19.53
N VAL A 186 16.95 4.19 18.30
CA VAL A 186 16.70 5.58 17.89
C VAL A 186 15.29 6.02 18.29
N PHE A 187 14.29 5.20 17.98
CA PHE A 187 12.87 5.57 18.11
C PHE A 187 12.18 5.00 19.35
N GLY A 188 12.77 3.99 19.99
CA GLY A 188 12.16 3.23 21.08
C GLY A 188 11.36 2.02 20.59
N GLN A 189 11.38 0.94 21.37
CA GLN A 189 10.74 -0.32 21.00
C GLN A 189 9.23 -0.16 20.79
N SER A 190 8.53 0.52 21.70
CA SER A 190 7.08 0.72 21.60
C SER A 190 6.65 1.48 20.34
N VAL A 191 7.46 2.45 19.89
CA VAL A 191 7.21 3.19 18.64
C VAL A 191 7.39 2.30 17.43
N MET A 192 8.43 1.47 17.42
CA MET A 192 8.63 0.48 16.36
C MET A 192 7.49 -0.55 16.32
N ASP A 193 6.94 -0.92 17.47
CA ASP A 193 5.81 -1.84 17.54
C ASP A 193 4.52 -1.24 16.96
N VAL A 194 4.28 0.07 17.14
CA VAL A 194 3.21 0.79 16.40
C VAL A 194 3.43 0.66 14.89
N LEU A 195 4.63 0.93 14.38
CA LEU A 195 4.92 0.82 12.94
C LEU A 195 4.74 -0.61 12.42
N LYS A 196 5.08 -1.63 13.22
CA LYS A 196 4.86 -3.04 12.86
C LYS A 196 3.37 -3.36 12.70
N VAL A 197 2.47 -2.72 13.46
CA VAL A 197 1.02 -2.90 13.30
C VAL A 197 0.54 -2.39 11.94
N PHE A 198 1.04 -1.23 11.49
CA PHE A 198 0.63 -0.62 10.20
C PHE A 198 1.32 -1.25 8.98
N LEU A 199 2.63 -1.46 9.04
CA LEU A 199 3.46 -1.75 7.86
C LEU A 199 4.14 -3.12 7.86
N GLY A 200 4.21 -3.77 9.02
CA GLY A 200 5.10 -4.89 9.25
C GLY A 200 4.57 -6.23 8.76
N SER A 201 4.26 -7.12 9.71
CA SER A 201 3.94 -8.52 9.44
C SER A 201 2.64 -8.68 8.65
N PRO A 202 2.49 -9.74 7.83
CA PRO A 202 1.19 -10.14 7.26
C PRO A 202 0.09 -10.43 8.29
N ARG A 203 0.43 -10.49 9.59
CA ARG A 203 -0.54 -10.59 10.69
C ARG A 203 -1.12 -9.24 11.12
N GLY A 204 -0.47 -8.13 10.76
CA GLY A 204 -0.94 -6.76 10.98
C GLY A 204 -1.67 -6.21 9.75
N LEU A 205 -1.82 -4.88 9.68
CA LEU A 205 -2.45 -4.23 8.52
C LEU A 205 -1.64 -4.43 7.24
N ASN A 206 -0.30 -4.50 7.34
CA ASN A 206 0.59 -4.77 6.21
C ASN A 206 0.32 -3.88 4.98
N LEU A 207 0.02 -2.60 5.23
CA LEU A 207 -0.52 -1.68 4.22
C LEU A 207 0.37 -1.59 2.98
N ARG A 208 1.70 -1.60 3.19
CA ARG A 208 2.70 -1.60 2.11
C ARG A 208 2.45 -2.76 1.14
N ASN A 209 2.44 -4.00 1.63
CA ASN A 209 2.35 -5.16 0.73
C ASN A 209 0.96 -5.27 0.09
N ILE A 210 -0.10 -4.96 0.84
CA ILE A 210 -1.46 -5.07 0.32
C ILE A 210 -1.70 -4.12 -0.85
N LEU A 211 -1.19 -2.89 -0.75
CA LEU A 211 -1.26 -1.91 -1.83
C LEU A 211 -0.31 -2.26 -2.99
N TRP A 212 0.96 -2.51 -2.71
CA TRP A 212 1.97 -2.73 -3.76
C TRP A 212 1.76 -4.02 -4.56
N HIS A 213 1.11 -5.02 -3.98
CA HIS A 213 0.69 -6.24 -4.69
C HIS A 213 -0.73 -6.14 -5.27
N GLY A 214 -1.41 -4.99 -5.14
CA GLY A 214 -2.70 -4.74 -5.79
C GLY A 214 -3.87 -5.56 -5.23
N PHE A 215 -3.83 -5.94 -3.95
CA PHE A 215 -4.93 -6.67 -3.30
C PHE A 215 -6.07 -5.75 -2.85
N ALA A 216 -5.76 -4.56 -2.37
CA ALA A 216 -6.81 -3.61 -1.99
C ALA A 216 -7.31 -2.85 -3.22
N SER A 217 -8.63 -2.80 -3.37
CA SER A 217 -9.29 -1.90 -4.30
C SER A 217 -9.34 -0.47 -3.73
N PRO A 218 -9.56 0.55 -4.58
CA PRO A 218 -9.48 1.95 -4.19
C PRO A 218 -10.30 2.30 -2.93
N HIS A 219 -11.50 1.74 -2.80
CA HIS A 219 -12.43 2.05 -1.72
C HIS A 219 -12.21 1.26 -0.43
N GLU A 220 -11.31 0.27 -0.43
CA GLU A 220 -11.09 -0.61 0.72
C GLU A 220 -10.06 -0.06 1.70
N VAL A 221 -9.30 0.97 1.34
CA VAL A 221 -8.28 1.53 2.23
C VAL A 221 -8.81 2.81 2.91
N PRO A 222 -9.07 2.78 4.23
CA PRO A 222 -9.50 3.97 4.95
C PRO A 222 -8.49 5.13 4.83
N PRO A 223 -8.94 6.35 4.45
CA PRO A 223 -8.07 7.53 4.38
C PRO A 223 -7.35 7.85 5.70
N LYS A 224 -7.95 7.44 6.81
CA LYS A 224 -7.44 7.62 8.18
C LYS A 224 -6.07 6.96 8.37
N TYR A 225 -5.78 5.86 7.67
CA TYR A 225 -4.46 5.25 7.70
C TYR A 225 -3.41 6.13 7.02
N CYS A 226 -3.76 6.81 5.93
CA CYS A 226 -2.88 7.76 5.27
C CYS A 226 -2.55 8.95 6.20
N SER A 227 -3.59 9.53 6.82
CA SER A 227 -3.41 10.59 7.83
C SER A 227 -2.55 10.15 9.01
N MET A 228 -2.81 8.97 9.56
CA MET A 228 -2.03 8.42 10.67
C MET A 228 -0.57 8.21 10.28
N MET A 229 -0.31 7.63 9.11
CA MET A 229 1.06 7.42 8.63
C MET A 229 1.81 8.74 8.40
N THR A 230 1.15 9.79 7.93
CA THR A 230 1.73 11.14 7.82
C THR A 230 2.14 11.67 9.19
N LEU A 231 1.25 11.58 10.19
CA LEU A 231 1.55 12.03 11.55
C LEU A 231 2.69 11.22 12.19
N LEU A 232 2.66 9.89 12.06
CA LEU A 232 3.72 9.02 12.57
C LEU A 232 5.08 9.37 11.96
N THR A 233 5.12 9.67 10.66
CA THR A 233 6.36 10.08 9.97
C THR A 233 6.93 11.38 10.53
N ALA A 234 6.08 12.37 10.82
CA ALA A 234 6.49 13.60 11.50
C ALA A 234 6.96 13.32 12.95
N GLY A 235 6.23 12.48 13.69
CA GLY A 235 6.60 12.09 15.06
C GLY A 235 7.95 11.36 15.14
N LEU A 236 8.28 10.54 14.13
CA LEU A 236 9.60 9.91 14.02
C LEU A 236 10.68 10.97 13.79
N GLY A 237 10.43 11.97 12.95
CA GLY A 237 11.35 13.09 12.75
C GLY A 237 11.64 13.87 14.04
N GLN A 238 10.63 14.04 14.90
CA GLN A 238 10.79 14.66 16.23
C GLN A 238 11.72 13.86 17.15
N LEU A 239 11.53 12.53 17.20
CA LEU A 239 12.40 11.62 17.96
C LEU A 239 13.83 11.58 17.39
N LEU A 240 13.96 11.47 16.07
CA LEU A 240 15.25 11.44 15.38
C LEU A 240 16.06 12.71 15.65
N LYS A 241 15.44 13.89 15.58
CA LYS A 241 16.12 15.15 15.89
C LYS A 241 16.70 15.15 17.30
N SER A 242 15.95 14.61 18.26
CA SER A 242 16.41 14.49 19.65
C SER A 242 17.61 13.54 19.77
N TYR A 243 17.54 12.38 19.10
CA TYR A 243 18.62 11.39 19.07
C TYR A 243 19.90 11.94 18.42
N LEU A 244 19.80 12.58 17.25
CA LEU A 244 20.94 13.17 16.54
C LEU A 244 21.60 14.28 17.37
N ARG A 245 20.81 15.10 18.08
CA ARG A 245 21.34 16.13 18.98
C ARG A 245 22.13 15.53 20.14
N GLN A 246 21.68 14.41 20.70
CA GLN A 246 22.34 13.74 21.83
C GLN A 246 23.62 13.01 21.40
N THR A 247 23.57 12.30 20.28
CA THR A 247 24.68 11.49 19.77
C THR A 247 25.69 12.28 18.94
N LYS A 248 25.29 13.47 18.45
CA LYS A 248 26.04 14.31 17.50
C LYS A 248 26.31 13.61 16.16
N PHE A 249 25.52 12.58 15.83
CA PHE A 249 25.56 11.97 14.51
C PHE A 249 24.91 12.87 13.46
N ALA A 250 25.32 12.69 12.21
CA ALA A 250 24.68 13.30 11.05
C ALA A 250 23.93 12.21 10.28
N LEU A 251 22.67 12.49 9.93
CA LEU A 251 21.91 11.63 9.03
C LEU A 251 22.44 11.83 7.61
N VAL A 252 22.83 10.74 6.96
CA VAL A 252 23.27 10.74 5.56
C VAL A 252 22.28 9.93 4.75
N HIS A 253 21.72 10.56 3.73
CA HIS A 253 20.81 9.88 2.80
C HIS A 253 21.60 9.02 1.82
N ARG A 254 21.21 7.75 1.69
CA ARG A 254 21.77 6.88 0.65
C ARG A 254 21.48 7.49 -0.72
N PRO A 255 22.38 7.35 -1.72
CA PRO A 255 22.11 7.83 -3.07
C PRO A 255 21.01 7.00 -3.74
N PHE A 256 20.37 7.56 -4.77
CA PHE A 256 19.53 6.77 -5.68
C PHE A 256 20.43 5.91 -6.57
N ARG A 257 19.94 4.73 -6.95
CA ARG A 257 20.56 3.99 -8.04
C ARG A 257 20.14 4.68 -9.33
N ALA A 258 21.10 5.30 -10.01
CA ALA A 258 20.88 5.75 -11.37
C ALA A 258 20.64 4.53 -12.27
N LEU A 259 19.75 4.70 -13.25
CA LEU A 259 19.55 3.75 -14.34
C LEU A 259 20.06 4.45 -15.62
N PRO A 260 21.39 4.54 -15.81
CA PRO A 260 22.00 5.38 -16.85
C PRO A 260 21.56 4.97 -18.26
N ASP A 261 21.27 3.68 -18.47
CA ASP A 261 20.82 3.15 -19.75
C ASP A 261 19.36 3.53 -20.10
N LEU A 262 18.66 4.28 -19.24
CA LEU A 262 17.27 4.71 -19.45
C LEU A 262 17.11 6.21 -19.71
N GLU A 263 18.18 7.01 -19.67
CA GLU A 263 18.11 8.48 -19.79
C GLU A 263 17.60 8.95 -21.16
N ASP A 264 17.88 8.19 -22.23
CA ASP A 264 17.51 8.52 -23.61
C ASP A 264 16.22 7.83 -24.10
N LEU A 265 15.54 7.06 -23.24
CA LEU A 265 14.31 6.38 -23.66
C LEU A 265 13.13 7.34 -23.68
N ALA A 266 12.45 7.41 -24.83
CA ALA A 266 11.15 8.05 -24.92
C ALA A 266 10.19 7.41 -23.89
N VAL A 267 9.57 8.25 -23.06
CA VAL A 267 8.63 7.81 -22.03
C VAL A 267 7.33 7.39 -22.72
N PHE A 268 7.17 6.08 -22.94
CA PHE A 268 6.05 5.44 -23.62
C PHE A 268 5.83 5.95 -25.07
N PRO A 269 6.73 5.63 -26.02
CA PRO A 269 6.70 6.19 -27.38
C PRO A 269 5.43 5.83 -28.17
N ASP A 270 4.80 4.71 -27.83
CA ASP A 270 3.59 4.21 -28.50
C ASP A 270 2.30 4.88 -27.98
N MET A 271 2.39 5.72 -26.94
CA MET A 271 1.25 6.37 -26.31
C MET A 271 0.93 7.73 -26.96
N THR A 272 0.45 7.70 -28.20
CA THR A 272 0.05 8.91 -28.94
C THR A 272 -1.34 9.42 -28.52
N SER A 273 -1.66 10.68 -28.84
CA SER A 273 -2.97 11.27 -28.58
C SER A 273 -4.13 10.52 -29.23
N GLU A 274 -3.86 9.80 -30.32
CA GLU A 274 -4.83 8.96 -31.04
C GLU A 274 -5.09 7.62 -30.33
N VAL A 275 -4.10 7.10 -29.60
CA VAL A 275 -4.18 5.82 -28.88
C VAL A 275 -4.89 5.98 -27.53
N LEU A 276 -4.79 7.15 -26.88
CA LEU A 276 -5.37 7.38 -25.55
C LEU A 276 -6.89 7.09 -25.46
N PRO A 277 -7.75 7.56 -26.39
CA PRO A 277 -9.18 7.24 -26.34
C PRO A 277 -9.47 5.75 -26.55
N VAL A 278 -8.66 5.07 -27.38
CA VAL A 278 -8.79 3.63 -27.62
C VAL A 278 -8.47 2.86 -26.33
N LEU A 279 -7.45 3.28 -25.59
CA LEU A 279 -7.08 2.66 -24.31
C LEU A 279 -8.17 2.78 -23.26
N GLU A 280 -8.85 3.92 -23.15
CA GLU A 280 -9.97 4.08 -22.22
C GLU A 280 -11.07 3.04 -22.47
N GLU A 281 -11.38 2.77 -23.74
CA GLU A 281 -12.37 1.77 -24.13
C GLU A 281 -11.86 0.34 -23.92
N VAL A 282 -10.59 0.07 -24.23
CA VAL A 282 -9.97 -1.24 -23.98
C VAL A 282 -9.95 -1.54 -22.48
N MET A 283 -9.61 -0.56 -21.65
CA MET A 283 -9.55 -0.73 -20.19
C MET A 283 -10.90 -1.18 -19.62
N LYS A 284 -11.99 -0.55 -20.06
CA LYS A 284 -13.35 -0.87 -19.59
C LYS A 284 -13.85 -2.25 -20.04
N LYS A 285 -13.38 -2.73 -21.20
CA LYS A 285 -13.82 -4.01 -21.80
C LYS A 285 -12.87 -5.17 -21.51
N SER A 286 -11.68 -4.88 -20.98
CA SER A 286 -10.63 -5.88 -20.78
C SER A 286 -11.02 -6.91 -19.72
N THR A 287 -10.83 -8.18 -20.05
CA THR A 287 -10.92 -9.30 -19.09
C THR A 287 -9.67 -9.41 -18.21
N PHE A 288 -8.63 -8.63 -18.49
CA PHE A 288 -7.45 -8.52 -17.62
C PHE A 288 -7.77 -7.67 -16.38
N ILE A 289 -8.54 -6.59 -16.55
CA ILE A 289 -8.80 -5.60 -15.49
C ILE A 289 -10.03 -6.00 -14.68
N LEU A 290 -9.86 -6.13 -13.37
CA LEU A 290 -10.98 -6.32 -12.45
C LEU A 290 -11.79 -5.01 -12.36
N LYS A 291 -13.13 -5.11 -12.43
CA LYS A 291 -14.00 -3.93 -12.38
C LYS A 291 -13.79 -3.07 -11.13
N ILE A 292 -13.58 -3.70 -9.97
CA ILE A 292 -13.28 -3.01 -8.70
C ILE A 292 -11.94 -2.26 -8.72
N MET A 293 -11.02 -2.61 -9.62
CA MET A 293 -9.71 -1.98 -9.76
C MET A 293 -9.68 -0.89 -10.85
N LEU A 294 -10.73 -0.79 -11.67
CA LEU A 294 -10.80 0.15 -12.78
C LEU A 294 -10.48 1.61 -12.38
N PRO A 295 -10.87 2.13 -11.19
CA PRO A 295 -10.53 3.50 -10.83
C PRO A 295 -9.02 3.77 -10.72
N TYR A 296 -8.19 2.77 -10.41
CA TYR A 296 -6.73 2.93 -10.46
C TYR A 296 -6.21 3.14 -11.88
N TRP A 297 -6.80 2.44 -12.85
CA TRP A 297 -6.43 2.56 -14.25
C TRP A 297 -6.85 3.92 -14.82
N GLU A 298 -8.05 4.37 -14.49
CA GLU A 298 -8.55 5.70 -14.87
C GLU A 298 -7.65 6.80 -14.29
N GLU A 299 -7.31 6.71 -13.00
CA GLU A 299 -6.40 7.65 -12.36
C GLU A 299 -5.00 7.62 -12.99
N ALA A 300 -4.47 6.43 -13.30
CA ALA A 300 -3.17 6.31 -13.96
C ALA A 300 -3.14 7.05 -15.32
N LEU A 301 -4.23 6.95 -16.09
CA LEU A 301 -4.35 7.65 -17.36
C LEU A 301 -4.44 9.17 -17.18
N ILE A 302 -5.15 9.64 -16.15
CA ILE A 302 -5.19 11.07 -15.80
C ILE A 302 -3.77 11.56 -15.46
N ARG A 303 -3.03 10.82 -14.63
CA ARG A 303 -1.64 11.16 -14.26
C ARG A 303 -0.71 11.13 -15.46
N PHE A 304 -0.88 10.18 -16.37
CA PHE A 304 -0.15 10.12 -17.63
C PHE A 304 -0.37 11.39 -18.48
N LYS A 305 -1.64 11.77 -18.70
CA LYS A 305 -2.01 12.98 -19.45
C LYS A 305 -1.49 14.26 -18.79
N ALA A 306 -1.36 14.27 -17.46
CA ALA A 306 -0.77 15.37 -16.70
C ALA A 306 0.77 15.34 -16.62
N HIS A 307 1.44 14.46 -17.40
CA HIS A 307 2.89 14.24 -17.36
C HIS A 307 3.45 13.81 -16.00
N ARG A 308 2.60 13.29 -15.10
CA ARG A 308 2.96 12.72 -13.80
C ARG A 308 3.28 11.23 -13.96
N PHE A 309 4.33 10.92 -14.74
CA PHE A 309 4.66 9.55 -15.14
C PHE A 309 5.01 8.63 -13.97
N ALA A 310 5.65 9.15 -12.92
CA ALA A 310 5.96 8.38 -11.73
C ALA A 310 4.67 7.91 -11.02
N ASP A 311 3.69 8.80 -10.85
CA ASP A 311 2.41 8.44 -10.23
C ASP A 311 1.64 7.41 -11.09
N CYS A 312 1.67 7.58 -12.42
CA CYS A 312 1.12 6.60 -13.36
C CYS A 312 1.77 5.22 -13.17
N ALA A 313 3.10 5.15 -13.10
CA ALA A 313 3.81 3.88 -12.89
C ALA A 313 3.49 3.26 -11.52
N VAL A 314 3.47 4.05 -10.45
CA VAL A 314 3.10 3.58 -9.09
C VAL A 314 1.69 3.00 -9.06
N LEU A 315 0.75 3.59 -9.81
CA LEU A 315 -0.60 3.06 -9.93
C LEU A 315 -0.65 1.77 -10.77
N LEU A 316 0.05 1.70 -11.90
CA LEU A 316 -0.05 0.59 -12.85
C LEU A 316 0.73 -0.67 -12.45
N LEU A 317 1.85 -0.53 -11.73
CA LEU A 317 2.68 -1.68 -11.34
C LEU A 317 1.89 -2.72 -10.50
N PRO A 318 1.16 -2.33 -9.44
CA PRO A 318 0.29 -3.25 -8.72
C PRO A 318 -0.82 -3.85 -9.60
N GLN A 319 -1.35 -3.07 -10.55
CA GLN A 319 -2.42 -3.54 -11.43
C GLN A 319 -1.96 -4.58 -12.44
N LEU A 320 -0.71 -4.49 -12.90
CA LEU A 320 -0.07 -5.52 -13.70
C LEU A 320 -0.04 -6.84 -12.92
N GLU A 321 0.41 -6.81 -11.67
CA GLU A 321 0.42 -8.00 -10.82
C GLU A 321 -0.98 -8.58 -10.62
N THR A 322 -1.98 -7.74 -10.33
CA THR A 322 -3.36 -8.16 -10.14
C THR A 322 -3.99 -8.77 -11.40
N GLY A 323 -3.76 -8.17 -12.56
CA GLY A 323 -4.26 -8.74 -13.82
C GLY A 323 -3.57 -10.06 -14.18
N LEU A 324 -2.26 -10.18 -13.96
CA LEU A 324 -1.54 -11.44 -14.14
C LEU A 324 -2.04 -12.53 -13.17
N ARG A 325 -2.27 -12.17 -11.90
CA ARG A 325 -2.85 -13.05 -10.88
C ARG A 325 -4.23 -13.54 -11.30
N ARG A 326 -5.07 -12.66 -11.87
CA ARG A 326 -6.38 -13.03 -12.41
C ARG A 326 -6.26 -14.03 -13.56
N VAL A 327 -5.42 -13.74 -14.56
CA VAL A 327 -5.19 -14.66 -15.69
C VAL A 327 -4.72 -16.03 -15.18
N PHE A 328 -3.76 -16.04 -14.27
CA PHE A 328 -3.29 -17.27 -13.64
C PHE A 328 -4.41 -18.04 -12.93
N ALA A 329 -5.20 -17.38 -12.10
CA ALA A 329 -6.28 -18.00 -11.33
C ALA A 329 -7.36 -18.62 -12.23
N ILE A 330 -7.72 -17.94 -13.33
CA ILE A 330 -8.70 -18.42 -14.31
C ILE A 330 -8.14 -19.63 -15.08
N VAL A 331 -6.96 -19.49 -15.69
CA VAL A 331 -6.35 -20.54 -16.52
C VAL A 331 -6.10 -21.82 -15.71
N ASN A 332 -5.72 -21.68 -14.44
CA ASN A 332 -5.43 -22.82 -13.56
C ASN A 332 -6.62 -23.26 -12.70
N LYS A 333 -7.81 -22.68 -12.89
CA LYS A 333 -9.04 -23.01 -12.14
C LYS A 333 -8.84 -22.95 -10.61
N CYS A 334 -8.15 -21.92 -10.13
CA CYS A 334 -7.84 -21.72 -8.71
C CYS A 334 -8.28 -20.32 -8.23
N PRO A 335 -9.59 -20.02 -8.20
CA PRO A 335 -10.12 -18.70 -7.88
C PRO A 335 -9.66 -18.17 -6.51
N GLN A 336 -9.41 -19.04 -5.54
CA GLN A 336 -8.86 -18.70 -4.23
C GLN A 336 -7.47 -18.04 -4.30
N ARG A 337 -6.69 -18.25 -5.36
CA ARG A 337 -5.38 -17.61 -5.58
C ARG A 337 -5.50 -16.14 -5.99
N LEU A 338 -6.72 -15.69 -6.34
CA LEU A 338 -6.99 -14.27 -6.51
C LEU A 338 -7.03 -13.54 -5.17
N LEU A 339 -7.54 -14.23 -4.13
CA LEU A 339 -7.69 -13.74 -2.76
C LEU A 339 -6.47 -14.14 -1.92
N THR A 340 -5.39 -13.37 -1.89
CA THR A 340 -4.21 -13.79 -1.09
C THR A 340 -3.38 -12.64 -0.50
N ALA A 341 -3.70 -12.19 0.70
CA ALA A 341 -2.77 -11.42 1.55
C ALA A 341 -2.33 -12.21 2.80
N GLU A 342 -2.52 -13.53 2.83
CA GLU A 342 -2.26 -14.38 4.00
C GLU A 342 -0.82 -14.92 4.06
N VAL A 343 -0.38 -15.23 5.30
CA VAL A 343 0.99 -15.61 5.72
C VAL A 343 1.74 -16.63 4.83
N PRO A 344 1.11 -17.64 4.18
CA PRO A 344 1.87 -18.59 3.36
C PRO A 344 2.41 -18.00 2.05
N VAL A 345 1.88 -16.86 1.58
CA VAL A 345 2.08 -16.37 0.20
C VAL A 345 2.97 -15.13 0.12
N LEU A 346 3.00 -14.29 1.17
CA LEU A 346 3.83 -13.07 1.25
C LEU A 346 5.22 -13.32 1.87
N ARG A 347 5.95 -14.32 1.37
CA ARG A 347 7.31 -14.64 1.84
C ARG A 347 8.39 -13.90 1.09
#